data_AF-A0A518IJG9-F1
#
_entry.id   AF-A0A518IJG9-F1
#
_cell.length_a   1.000
_cell.length_b   1.000
_cell.length_c   1.000
_cell.angle_alpha   90.00
_cell.angle_beta   90.00
_cell.angle_gamma   90.00
#
_symmetry.space_group_name_H-M   'P 1'
#
loop_
_entity.id
_entity.type
_entity.pdbx_description
1 polymer ?
#
loop_
_entity_poly.entity_id
_entity_poly.type
_entity_poly.pdbx_seq_one_letter_code
_entity_poly.pdbx_strand_id
1 'polypeptide(L)'
;MRSLDRRIGKHGAHIATSNRRGVTLMEVLMSVMIMGLGVIPLATLFPLSVKRSAQATQLTNATILRYNAEAMLDAFPDRLLHDPDDNGNRNEHRYSSRKYVIDPIGYFLADNNTYQGRFGNDGQGGAFGVKRHAAGFTNEPTSMPPSTPRPDQPELATKFFSQQDSWQLQFEGTPTSNTLDSVTFDPGSPINELSTELLTEISQNAASGHPRGILSRLVIFDTDGKESQVRLLTGAIPPADLSSGIVQGFVDLPDNLRYVDSVGTGIVSKVRFEIQEQRYSFLLSVRHQPTRVAAVDVVVFFKRDFSPLSEVVHSVNNFVKYNPGDDGSPGVHDVDDNQDGTKDDPGELGWTGSDDEPNSEFVLNYNNKITGAPLNLSADNLRPALKRGGYIFDAKNARWYRIRKFVEDSSKTFATVTLDQPIAQDLRNSSGGTSNADGVIVRSDVVQVYALGNKLDPTP
;
A
#
# COMPACT_ATOMS: atom_id res chain seq x y z
N MET A 1 -39.21 43.73 -86.59
CA MET A 1 -38.05 44.62 -86.86
C MET A 1 -37.98 45.72 -85.80
N ARG A 2 -37.06 45.60 -84.84
CA ARG A 2 -36.36 46.71 -84.17
C ARG A 2 -35.27 46.08 -83.31
N SER A 3 -34.04 46.20 -83.81
CA SER A 3 -32.78 45.92 -83.13
C SER A 3 -32.69 46.81 -81.89
N LEU A 4 -32.51 46.22 -80.71
CA LEU A 4 -32.09 46.93 -79.51
C LEU A 4 -30.70 46.46 -79.13
N ASP A 5 -29.80 47.42 -79.29
CA ASP A 5 -28.37 47.41 -79.19
C ASP A 5 -27.93 47.21 -77.73
N ARG A 6 -27.24 46.10 -77.45
CA ARG A 6 -26.79 45.70 -76.11
C ARG A 6 -25.50 46.46 -75.77
N ARG A 7 -25.63 47.66 -75.20
CA ARG A 7 -24.48 48.39 -74.63
C ARG A 7 -23.93 47.66 -73.41
N ILE A 8 -22.70 47.19 -73.58
CA ILE A 8 -21.81 46.65 -72.56
C ILE A 8 -21.47 47.76 -71.57
N GLY A 9 -22.04 47.69 -70.36
CA GLY A 9 -21.56 48.42 -69.20
C GLY A 9 -20.47 47.60 -68.50
N LYS A 10 -19.20 47.86 -68.82
CA LYS A 10 -18.06 47.44 -68.00
C LYS A 10 -18.15 48.16 -66.64
N HIS A 11 -18.70 47.50 -65.63
CA HIS A 11 -18.39 47.82 -64.24
C HIS A 11 -17.30 46.85 -63.80
N GLY A 12 -16.07 47.37 -63.78
CA GLY A 12 -14.90 46.65 -63.31
C GLY A 12 -15.11 46.26 -61.85
N ALA A 13 -15.30 44.97 -61.61
CA ALA A 13 -15.10 44.38 -60.30
C ALA A 13 -13.61 44.55 -59.95
N HIS A 14 -13.28 45.60 -59.20
CA HIS A 14 -12.02 45.67 -58.48
C HIS A 14 -12.07 44.58 -57.41
N ILE A 15 -11.63 43.37 -57.78
CA ILE A 15 -11.19 42.38 -56.81
C ILE A 15 -10.01 43.04 -56.11
N ALA A 16 -10.27 43.62 -54.94
CA ALA A 16 -9.22 44.05 -54.03
C ALA A 16 -8.47 42.77 -53.64
N THR A 17 -7.42 42.45 -54.40
CA THR A 17 -6.44 41.45 -54.01
C THR A 17 -5.83 41.96 -52.72
N SER A 18 -6.36 41.49 -51.58
CA SER A 18 -5.77 41.67 -50.28
C SER A 18 -4.33 41.19 -50.39
N ASN A 19 -3.41 42.14 -50.53
CA ASN A 19 -1.98 41.88 -50.54
C ASN A 19 -1.70 41.31 -49.16
N ARG A 20 -1.61 39.98 -49.07
CA ARG A 20 -1.21 39.29 -47.83
C ARG A 20 0.20 39.77 -47.53
N ARG A 21 0.31 40.79 -46.68
CA ARG A 21 1.59 41.19 -46.09
C ARG A 21 2.09 39.96 -45.34
N GLY A 22 3.20 39.38 -45.82
CA GLY A 22 3.85 38.28 -45.14
C GLY A 22 4.18 38.69 -43.71
N VAL A 23 4.08 37.75 -42.78
CA VAL A 23 4.47 37.96 -41.38
C VAL A 23 5.97 38.25 -41.35
N THR A 24 6.37 39.34 -40.72
CA THR A 24 7.78 39.69 -40.59
C THR A 24 8.47 38.72 -39.64
N LEU A 25 9.76 38.48 -39.86
CA LEU A 25 10.57 37.66 -38.94
C LEU A 25 10.46 38.14 -37.49
N MET A 26 10.37 39.47 -37.28
CA MET A 26 10.24 40.06 -35.95
C MET A 26 8.90 39.72 -35.29
N GLU A 27 7.79 39.74 -36.04
CA GLU A 27 6.47 39.34 -35.51
C GLU A 27 6.45 37.87 -35.09
N VAL A 28 7.09 37.00 -35.88
CA VAL A 28 7.22 35.57 -35.52
C VAL A 28 8.09 35.43 -34.27
N LEU A 29 9.24 36.10 -34.20
CA LEU A 29 10.14 36.02 -33.05
C LEU A 29 9.50 36.57 -31.78
N MET A 30 8.79 37.70 -31.86
CA MET A 30 8.03 38.24 -30.73
C MET A 30 6.91 37.29 -30.30
N SER A 31 6.19 36.68 -31.26
CA SER A 31 5.12 35.72 -30.96
C SER A 31 5.66 34.46 -30.28
N VAL A 32 6.78 33.91 -30.76
CA VAL A 32 7.44 32.75 -30.15
C VAL A 32 8.02 33.11 -28.79
N MET A 33 8.58 34.31 -28.61
CA MET A 33 9.07 34.78 -27.31
C MET A 33 7.94 34.90 -26.29
N ILE A 34 6.82 35.53 -26.65
CA ILE A 34 5.65 35.68 -25.76
C ILE A 34 5.02 34.31 -25.46
N MET A 35 4.90 33.43 -26.47
CA MET A 35 4.43 32.06 -26.28
C MET A 35 5.36 31.28 -25.34
N GLY A 36 6.68 31.37 -25.53
CA GLY A 36 7.67 30.74 -24.66
C GLY A 36 7.55 31.20 -23.21
N LEU A 37 7.43 32.52 -22.99
CA LEU A 37 7.21 33.08 -21.66
C LEU A 37 5.89 32.62 -21.01
N GLY A 38 4.85 32.37 -21.80
CA GLY A 38 3.58 31.83 -21.29
C GLY A 38 3.61 30.32 -21.01
N VAL A 39 4.29 29.54 -21.85
CA VAL A 39 4.30 28.06 -21.76
C VAL A 39 5.26 27.55 -20.69
N ILE A 40 6.41 28.21 -20.47
CA ILE A 40 7.41 27.74 -19.48
C ILE A 40 6.81 27.62 -18.06
N PRO A 41 6.09 28.63 -17.53
CA PRO A 41 5.43 28.50 -16.23
C PRO A 41 4.40 27.36 -16.20
N LEU A 42 3.56 27.24 -17.24
CA LEU A 42 2.54 26.18 -17.32
C LEU A 42 3.15 24.77 -17.36
N ALA A 43 4.28 24.61 -18.07
CA ALA A 43 4.99 23.33 -18.16
C ALA A 43 5.51 22.85 -16.80
N THR A 44 5.80 23.75 -15.86
CA THR A 44 6.23 23.38 -14.50
C THR A 44 5.05 23.18 -13.54
N LEU A 45 3.98 23.96 -13.69
CA LEU A 45 2.81 23.88 -12.83
C LEU A 45 1.93 22.65 -13.11
N PHE A 46 1.86 22.21 -14.37
CA PHE A 46 1.02 21.08 -14.75
C PHE A 46 1.44 19.76 -14.07
N PRO A 47 2.71 19.30 -14.14
CA PRO A 47 3.13 18.08 -13.44
C PRO A 47 2.95 18.18 -11.92
N LEU A 48 3.17 19.36 -11.34
CA LEU A 48 2.94 19.57 -9.90
C LEU A 48 1.47 19.43 -9.53
N SER A 49 0.56 19.97 -10.35
CA SER A 49 -0.89 19.86 -10.16
C SER A 49 -1.35 18.40 -10.22
N VAL A 50 -0.89 17.63 -11.22
CA VAL A 50 -1.20 16.20 -11.34
C VAL A 50 -0.71 15.42 -10.12
N LYS A 51 0.54 15.67 -9.68
CA LYS A 51 1.10 15.02 -8.48
C LYS A 51 0.29 15.34 -7.22
N ARG A 52 -0.10 16.60 -7.02
CA ARG A 52 -0.92 17.00 -5.87
C ARG A 52 -2.33 16.39 -5.92
N SER A 53 -2.94 16.30 -7.09
CA SER A 53 -4.24 15.65 -7.28
C SER A 53 -4.19 14.15 -6.94
N ALA A 54 -3.16 13.45 -7.40
CA ALA A 54 -2.94 12.04 -7.06
C ALA A 54 -2.72 11.84 -5.54
N GLN A 55 -1.92 12.70 -4.91
CA GLN A 55 -1.71 12.69 -3.46
C GLN A 55 -3.00 12.97 -2.68
N ALA A 56 -3.83 13.92 -3.12
CA ALA A 56 -5.11 14.21 -2.49
C ALA A 56 -6.07 13.02 -2.56
N THR A 57 -6.11 12.31 -3.69
CA THR A 57 -6.90 11.08 -3.87
C THR A 57 -6.39 9.99 -2.92
N GLN A 58 -5.07 9.82 -2.81
CA GLN A 58 -4.47 8.86 -1.86
C GLN A 58 -4.82 9.17 -0.40
N LEU A 59 -4.78 10.44 0.00
CA LEU A 59 -5.16 10.85 1.36
C LEU A 59 -6.64 10.65 1.64
N THR A 60 -7.51 10.90 0.65
CA THR A 60 -8.96 10.67 0.78
C THR A 60 -9.25 9.18 1.00
N ASN A 61 -8.69 8.32 0.16
CA ASN A 61 -8.84 6.87 0.30
C ASN A 61 -8.25 6.35 1.61
N ALA A 62 -7.09 6.88 2.02
CA ALA A 62 -6.50 6.52 3.31
C ALA A 62 -7.37 6.95 4.50
N THR A 63 -8.05 8.09 4.40
CA THR A 63 -8.98 8.57 5.42
C THR A 63 -10.21 7.66 5.52
N ILE A 64 -10.76 7.20 4.38
CA ILE A 64 -11.85 6.22 4.36
C ILE A 64 -11.43 4.92 5.07
N LEU A 65 -10.24 4.39 4.77
CA LEU A 65 -9.74 3.19 5.45
C LEU A 65 -9.55 3.38 6.96
N ARG A 66 -9.08 4.56 7.39
CA ARG A 66 -9.00 4.89 8.81
C ARG A 66 -10.37 4.77 9.48
N TYR A 67 -11.42 5.34 8.90
CA TYR A 67 -12.76 5.25 9.48
C TYR A 67 -13.29 3.81 9.52
N ASN A 68 -13.02 3.01 8.49
CA ASN A 68 -13.36 1.59 8.50
C ASN A 68 -12.61 0.85 9.61
N ALA A 69 -11.31 1.10 9.77
CA ALA A 69 -10.48 0.52 10.82
C ALA A 69 -10.95 0.92 12.23
N GLU A 70 -11.33 2.18 12.41
CA GLU A 70 -11.86 2.70 13.67
C GLU A 70 -13.22 2.06 13.99
N ALA A 71 -14.14 1.98 13.03
CA ALA A 71 -15.43 1.31 13.21
C ALA A 71 -15.26 -0.18 13.52
N MET A 72 -14.30 -0.85 12.89
CA MET A 72 -13.96 -2.24 13.22
C MET A 72 -13.41 -2.39 14.63
N LEU A 73 -12.51 -1.50 15.04
CA LEU A 73 -11.93 -1.49 16.38
C LEU A 73 -12.99 -1.26 17.45
N ASP A 74 -13.96 -0.39 17.17
CA ASP A 74 -15.07 -0.11 18.09
C ASP A 74 -16.10 -1.25 18.12
N ALA A 75 -16.30 -1.97 17.00
CA ALA A 75 -17.18 -3.14 16.93
C ALA A 75 -16.58 -4.39 17.61
N PHE A 76 -15.26 -4.57 17.53
CA PHE A 76 -14.55 -5.75 18.03
C PHE A 76 -13.31 -5.38 18.87
N PRO A 77 -13.43 -4.54 19.91
CA PRO A 77 -12.27 -4.08 20.68
C PRO A 77 -11.57 -5.25 21.37
N ASP A 78 -12.34 -6.18 21.93
CA ASP A 78 -11.82 -7.37 22.60
C ASP A 78 -10.90 -8.20 21.70
N ARG A 79 -11.39 -8.57 20.52
CA ARG A 79 -10.69 -9.49 19.62
C ARG A 79 -9.54 -8.80 18.90
N LEU A 80 -9.75 -7.58 18.40
CA LEU A 80 -8.70 -6.88 17.66
C LEU A 80 -7.61 -6.39 18.62
N LEU A 81 -7.98 -5.77 19.73
CA LEU A 81 -7.05 -5.03 20.57
C LEU A 81 -6.55 -5.81 21.79
N HIS A 82 -7.32 -6.73 22.37
CA HIS A 82 -6.95 -7.36 23.64
C HIS A 82 -6.63 -8.85 23.50
N ASP A 83 -7.12 -9.51 22.45
CA ASP A 83 -6.88 -10.92 22.14
C ASP A 83 -6.65 -11.16 20.62
N PRO A 84 -5.64 -10.50 20.02
CA PRO A 84 -5.43 -10.52 18.57
C PRO A 84 -5.03 -11.89 18.00
N ASP A 85 -4.67 -12.87 18.82
CA ASP A 85 -4.44 -14.27 18.44
C ASP A 85 -5.58 -15.22 18.82
N ASP A 86 -6.64 -14.72 19.46
CA ASP A 86 -7.90 -15.41 19.76
C ASP A 86 -7.69 -16.71 20.56
N ASN A 87 -6.77 -16.66 21.52
CA ASN A 87 -6.44 -17.81 22.37
C ASN A 87 -7.12 -17.75 23.75
N GLY A 88 -7.90 -16.71 24.02
CA GLY A 88 -8.61 -16.47 25.29
C GLY A 88 -7.73 -15.87 26.40
N ASN A 89 -6.42 -15.72 26.19
CA ASN A 89 -5.47 -15.18 27.16
C ASN A 89 -5.11 -13.72 26.89
N ARG A 90 -6.08 -12.83 27.16
CA ARG A 90 -5.91 -11.36 27.06
C ARG A 90 -4.75 -10.80 27.89
N ASN A 91 -4.39 -11.48 28.98
CA ASN A 91 -3.37 -10.99 29.91
C ASN A 91 -1.96 -11.03 29.31
N GLU A 92 -1.69 -11.92 28.35
CA GLU A 92 -0.40 -11.93 27.65
C GLU A 92 -0.15 -10.58 26.95
N HIS A 93 -1.12 -10.13 26.17
CA HIS A 93 -0.99 -8.89 25.38
C HIS A 93 -0.96 -7.63 26.27
N ARG A 94 -1.57 -7.70 27.46
CA ARG A 94 -1.56 -6.59 28.44
C ARG A 94 -0.24 -6.47 29.20
N TYR A 95 0.34 -7.58 29.64
CA TYR A 95 1.43 -7.54 30.62
C TYR A 95 2.80 -7.94 30.04
N SER A 96 2.86 -8.95 29.18
CA SER A 96 4.12 -9.50 28.65
C SER A 96 4.41 -9.05 27.22
N SER A 97 3.40 -8.94 26.36
CA SER A 97 3.52 -8.54 24.96
C SER A 97 2.82 -7.20 24.70
N ARG A 98 3.32 -6.15 25.35
CA ARG A 98 2.69 -4.81 25.32
C ARG A 98 2.72 -4.12 23.97
N LYS A 99 3.49 -4.62 23.00
CA LYS A 99 3.73 -3.97 21.72
C LYS A 99 3.68 -5.00 20.61
N TYR A 100 2.79 -4.77 19.65
CA TYR A 100 2.62 -5.66 18.51
C TYR A 100 1.94 -4.91 17.36
N VAL A 101 1.91 -5.56 16.21
CA VAL A 101 1.07 -5.16 15.08
C VAL A 101 -0.02 -6.17 14.84
N ILE A 102 -1.17 -5.66 14.41
CA ILE A 102 -2.30 -6.44 13.92
C ILE A 102 -2.31 -6.25 12.41
N ASP A 103 -1.94 -7.30 11.70
CA ASP A 103 -1.75 -7.28 10.26
C ASP A 103 -2.19 -8.61 9.64
N PRO A 104 -3.51 -8.85 9.50
CA PRO A 104 -4.02 -10.10 8.97
C PRO A 104 -3.55 -10.37 7.55
N ILE A 105 -3.53 -9.34 6.70
CA ILE A 105 -3.10 -9.49 5.31
C ILE A 105 -1.61 -9.88 5.25
N GLY A 106 -0.73 -9.17 5.96
CA GLY A 106 0.69 -9.53 5.97
C GLY A 106 0.99 -10.82 6.75
N TYR A 107 0.12 -11.25 7.66
CA TYR A 107 0.23 -12.56 8.30
C TYR A 107 0.02 -13.68 7.28
N PHE A 108 -1.03 -13.62 6.47
CA PHE A 108 -1.33 -14.66 5.47
C PHE A 108 -0.47 -14.54 4.20
N LEU A 109 -0.05 -13.33 3.84
CA LEU A 109 0.75 -13.08 2.64
C LEU A 109 2.26 -13.18 2.82
N ALA A 110 2.77 -13.39 4.04
CA ALA A 110 4.20 -13.52 4.24
C ALA A 110 4.71 -14.77 3.50
N ASP A 111 5.68 -14.59 2.59
CA ASP A 111 6.22 -15.64 1.72
C ASP A 111 6.86 -16.82 2.49
N ASN A 112 7.16 -16.64 3.77
CA ASN A 112 7.76 -17.66 4.62
C ASN A 112 7.08 -17.69 6.00
N ASN A 113 6.70 -18.89 6.46
CA ASN A 113 6.12 -19.13 7.79
C ASN A 113 6.96 -18.55 8.92
N THR A 114 8.28 -18.46 8.75
CA THR A 114 9.17 -17.81 9.73
C THR A 114 8.79 -16.35 9.99
N TYR A 115 8.29 -15.63 8.99
CA TYR A 115 7.95 -14.21 9.11
C TYR A 115 6.49 -13.94 9.51
N GLN A 116 5.59 -14.93 9.44
CA GLN A 116 4.16 -14.72 9.71
C GLN A 116 3.91 -14.13 11.11
N GLY A 117 4.66 -14.58 12.12
CA GLY A 117 4.49 -14.14 13.52
C GLY A 117 5.23 -12.86 13.92
N ARG A 118 5.98 -12.21 13.02
CA ARG A 118 6.80 -11.03 13.33
C ARG A 118 6.71 -9.98 12.22
N PHE A 119 6.61 -8.71 12.63
CA PHE A 119 6.74 -7.59 11.72
C PHE A 119 8.17 -7.08 11.74
N GLY A 120 8.95 -7.64 10.81
CA GLY A 120 10.38 -7.40 10.67
C GLY A 120 11.17 -8.68 10.39
N ASN A 121 12.34 -8.53 9.75
CA ASN A 121 13.34 -9.58 9.63
C ASN A 121 14.76 -9.02 9.70
N ASP A 122 15.73 -9.88 10.00
CA ASP A 122 17.14 -9.52 10.14
C ASP A 122 17.91 -9.45 8.80
N GLY A 123 17.24 -9.70 7.68
CA GLY A 123 17.83 -9.79 6.34
C GLY A 123 18.48 -11.15 6.01
N GLN A 124 18.52 -12.10 6.95
CA GLN A 124 19.16 -13.42 6.82
C GLN A 124 18.19 -14.58 7.03
N GLY A 125 16.88 -14.37 6.90
CA GLY A 125 15.90 -15.44 7.13
C GLY A 125 15.33 -15.46 8.53
N GLY A 126 15.87 -14.68 9.47
CA GLY A 126 15.43 -14.63 10.85
C GLY A 126 14.26 -13.67 11.04
N ALA A 127 13.21 -14.14 11.70
CA ALA A 127 12.11 -13.28 12.15
C ALA A 127 12.62 -12.30 13.22
N PHE A 128 12.31 -11.01 13.06
CA PHE A 128 12.80 -9.95 13.95
C PHE A 128 11.74 -8.87 14.19
N GLY A 129 11.93 -8.01 15.17
CA GLY A 129 10.98 -6.92 15.47
C GLY A 129 9.78 -7.36 16.31
N VAL A 130 8.65 -6.66 16.14
CA VAL A 130 7.47 -6.82 17.00
C VAL A 130 6.63 -8.02 16.61
N LYS A 131 5.85 -8.57 17.54
CA LYS A 131 4.91 -9.65 17.22
C LYS A 131 3.88 -9.16 16.19
N ARG A 132 3.55 -10.01 15.22
CA ARG A 132 2.47 -9.81 14.26
C ARG A 132 1.33 -10.77 14.58
N HIS A 133 0.11 -10.24 14.60
CA HIS A 133 -1.09 -11.03 14.82
C HIS A 133 -2.06 -10.90 13.66
N ALA A 134 -2.84 -11.97 13.43
CA ALA A 134 -3.85 -12.03 12.38
C ALA A 134 -5.23 -11.56 12.85
N ALA A 135 -5.33 -10.86 13.99
CA ALA A 135 -6.57 -10.30 14.53
C ALA A 135 -7.69 -11.33 14.76
N GLY A 136 -7.32 -12.55 15.15
CA GLY A 136 -8.24 -13.66 15.36
C GLY A 136 -8.80 -14.28 14.07
N PHE A 137 -8.51 -13.74 12.88
CA PHE A 137 -8.89 -14.38 11.61
C PHE A 137 -8.20 -15.72 11.37
N THR A 138 -7.25 -16.10 12.24
CA THR A 138 -6.51 -17.35 12.14
C THR A 138 -7.21 -18.56 12.72
N ASN A 139 -8.17 -18.47 13.65
CA ASN A 139 -8.71 -19.68 14.29
C ASN A 139 -10.09 -19.53 14.94
N GLU A 140 -11.00 -20.44 14.58
CA GLU A 140 -11.86 -21.14 15.56
C GLU A 140 -10.96 -22.04 16.44
N PRO A 141 -11.36 -22.29 17.72
CA PRO A 141 -10.48 -22.61 18.84
C PRO A 141 -9.57 -23.82 18.63
N THR A 142 -8.41 -23.75 19.30
CA THR A 142 -7.27 -24.67 19.38
C THR A 142 -7.56 -26.11 19.86
N SER A 143 -8.82 -26.55 19.90
CA SER A 143 -9.21 -27.88 20.40
C SER A 143 -9.35 -28.98 19.35
N MET A 144 -9.08 -28.70 18.06
CA MET A 144 -9.07 -29.75 17.03
C MET A 144 -7.65 -30.18 16.63
N PRO A 145 -7.46 -31.48 16.31
CA PRO A 145 -6.15 -32.08 16.14
C PRO A 145 -5.39 -31.60 14.87
N PRO A 146 -4.05 -31.71 14.86
CA PRO A 146 -3.17 -31.01 13.91
C PRO A 146 -3.06 -31.61 12.49
N SER A 147 -3.94 -32.53 12.09
CA SER A 147 -3.71 -33.39 10.92
C SER A 147 -4.46 -33.00 9.64
N THR A 148 -5.24 -31.92 9.63
CA THR A 148 -5.84 -31.37 8.40
C THR A 148 -5.22 -30.01 8.08
N PRO A 149 -4.70 -29.79 6.86
CA PRO A 149 -4.36 -28.46 6.38
C PRO A 149 -5.66 -27.63 6.42
N ARG A 150 -5.79 -26.73 7.40
CA ARG A 150 -6.95 -25.85 7.51
C ARG A 150 -6.79 -24.73 6.48
N PRO A 151 -7.82 -24.41 5.67
CA PRO A 151 -7.85 -23.18 4.93
C PRO A 151 -8.00 -22.03 5.94
N ASP A 152 -6.86 -21.45 6.29
CA ASP A 152 -6.75 -20.03 6.56
C ASP A 152 -7.70 -19.24 5.65
N GLN A 153 -8.42 -18.24 6.19
CA GLN A 153 -9.39 -17.43 5.43
C GLN A 153 -8.80 -16.03 5.10
N PRO A 154 -7.80 -15.95 4.21
CA PRO A 154 -7.18 -14.69 3.80
C PRO A 154 -8.19 -13.76 3.13
N GLU A 155 -9.27 -14.29 2.57
CA GLU A 155 -10.36 -13.49 2.01
C GLU A 155 -11.04 -12.58 3.03
N LEU A 156 -11.23 -13.04 4.27
CA LEU A 156 -11.85 -12.21 5.30
C LEU A 156 -10.89 -11.09 5.67
N ALA A 157 -9.61 -11.40 5.85
CA ALA A 157 -8.57 -10.41 6.10
C ALA A 157 -8.57 -9.32 5.02
N THR A 158 -8.64 -9.68 3.74
CA THR A 158 -8.62 -8.68 2.66
C THR A 158 -9.94 -7.91 2.55
N LYS A 159 -11.09 -8.52 2.84
CA LYS A 159 -12.39 -7.82 2.95
C LYS A 159 -12.40 -6.72 4.01
N PHE A 160 -11.72 -6.93 5.12
CA PHE A 160 -11.74 -6.01 6.25
C PHE A 160 -10.56 -5.04 6.29
N PHE A 161 -9.36 -5.46 5.86
CA PHE A 161 -8.11 -4.69 5.99
C PHE A 161 -7.64 -4.05 4.68
N SER A 162 -8.43 -4.10 3.61
CA SER A 162 -8.13 -3.45 2.33
C SER A 162 -9.33 -2.78 1.69
N GLN A 163 -9.09 -1.84 0.77
CA GLN A 163 -10.16 -1.35 -0.11
C GLN A 163 -10.33 -2.31 -1.27
N GLN A 164 -11.55 -2.81 -1.45
CA GLN A 164 -11.86 -3.81 -2.47
C GLN A 164 -12.15 -3.24 -3.86
N ASP A 165 -12.13 -1.93 -4.02
CA ASP A 165 -12.75 -1.26 -5.17
C ASP A 165 -11.82 -1.07 -6.37
N SER A 166 -10.57 -1.53 -6.30
CA SER A 166 -9.66 -1.50 -7.45
C SER A 166 -9.51 -2.87 -8.09
N TRP A 167 -9.87 -2.93 -9.37
CA TRP A 167 -9.75 -4.09 -10.23
C TRP A 167 -8.88 -3.73 -11.43
N GLN A 168 -7.86 -4.54 -11.69
CA GLN A 168 -7.00 -4.41 -12.85
C GLN A 168 -7.53 -5.33 -13.94
N LEU A 169 -7.86 -4.73 -15.09
CA LEU A 169 -8.23 -5.48 -16.29
C LEU A 169 -7.02 -6.28 -16.77
N GLN A 170 -7.17 -7.60 -16.83
CA GLN A 170 -6.20 -8.53 -17.41
C GLN A 170 -6.53 -8.80 -18.88
N PHE A 171 -7.82 -8.99 -19.18
CA PHE A 171 -8.30 -9.24 -20.53
C PHE A 171 -9.70 -8.67 -20.72
N GLU A 172 -9.99 -8.18 -21.92
CA GLU A 172 -11.33 -7.87 -22.40
C GLU A 172 -11.49 -8.45 -23.82
N GLY A 173 -12.58 -9.17 -24.06
CA GLY A 173 -12.86 -9.71 -25.39
C GLY A 173 -14.33 -10.08 -25.59
N THR A 174 -14.69 -10.30 -26.84
CA THR A 174 -16.03 -10.77 -27.24
C THR A 174 -15.97 -12.26 -27.56
N PRO A 175 -16.70 -13.11 -26.82
CA PRO A 175 -16.74 -14.54 -27.11
C PRO A 175 -17.45 -14.80 -28.45
N THR A 176 -17.04 -15.85 -29.15
CA THR A 176 -17.68 -16.32 -30.40
C THR A 176 -18.86 -17.24 -30.14
N SER A 177 -18.86 -17.94 -29.00
CA SER A 177 -19.97 -18.75 -28.52
C SER A 177 -19.91 -18.88 -27.00
N ASN A 178 -21.00 -19.30 -26.36
CA ASN A 178 -21.01 -19.69 -24.97
C ASN A 178 -22.08 -20.76 -24.70
N THR A 179 -21.88 -21.54 -23.65
CA THR A 179 -22.85 -22.47 -23.08
C THR A 179 -23.38 -21.90 -21.77
N LEU A 180 -24.03 -22.73 -20.95
CA LEU A 180 -24.45 -22.34 -19.59
C LEU A 180 -23.25 -22.08 -18.66
N ASP A 181 -22.17 -22.81 -18.88
CA ASP A 181 -21.04 -22.95 -17.97
C ASP A 181 -19.69 -22.61 -18.62
N SER A 182 -19.69 -22.22 -19.90
CA SER A 182 -18.49 -21.87 -20.65
C SER A 182 -18.66 -20.70 -21.61
N VAL A 183 -17.57 -19.99 -21.89
CA VAL A 183 -17.45 -18.99 -22.95
C VAL A 183 -16.28 -19.36 -23.84
N THR A 184 -16.44 -19.25 -25.16
CA THR A 184 -15.44 -19.60 -26.17
C THR A 184 -14.98 -18.34 -26.88
N PHE A 185 -13.67 -18.16 -27.00
CA PHE A 185 -13.05 -17.09 -27.78
C PHE A 185 -12.41 -17.68 -29.04
N ASP A 186 -12.36 -16.90 -30.13
CA ASP A 186 -11.67 -17.33 -31.35
C ASP A 186 -10.14 -17.20 -31.17
N PRO A 187 -9.39 -18.32 -31.12
CA PRO A 187 -7.94 -18.28 -30.96
C PRO A 187 -7.22 -17.70 -32.18
N GLY A 188 -7.88 -17.58 -33.35
CA GLY A 188 -7.32 -17.01 -34.56
C GLY A 188 -7.55 -15.50 -34.74
N SER A 189 -8.26 -14.84 -33.82
CA SER A 189 -8.61 -13.43 -33.95
C SER A 189 -7.61 -12.53 -33.20
N PRO A 190 -6.88 -11.63 -33.89
CA PRO A 190 -5.90 -10.74 -33.25
C PRO A 190 -6.49 -9.71 -32.27
N ILE A 191 -7.82 -9.57 -32.25
CA ILE A 191 -8.54 -8.66 -31.33
C ILE A 191 -9.01 -9.43 -30.07
N ASN A 192 -9.05 -10.76 -30.12
CA ASN A 192 -9.47 -11.64 -29.03
C ASN A 192 -8.36 -12.65 -28.66
N GLU A 193 -7.08 -12.33 -28.90
CA GLU A 193 -5.94 -13.20 -28.58
C GLU A 193 -5.81 -13.35 -27.06
N LEU A 194 -6.60 -14.27 -26.53
CA LEU A 194 -6.50 -14.80 -25.19
C LEU A 194 -5.30 -15.76 -25.19
N SER A 195 -4.09 -15.20 -25.10
CA SER A 195 -2.87 -16.00 -25.25
C SER A 195 -2.78 -17.07 -24.16
N THR A 196 -2.14 -18.19 -24.47
CA THR A 196 -1.91 -19.28 -23.53
C THR A 196 -1.20 -18.78 -22.26
N GLU A 197 -0.27 -17.82 -22.42
CA GLU A 197 0.44 -17.17 -21.33
C GLU A 197 -0.50 -16.37 -20.42
N LEU A 198 -1.38 -15.56 -21.00
CA LEU A 198 -2.34 -14.74 -20.25
C LEU A 198 -3.36 -15.60 -19.50
N LEU A 199 -3.88 -16.66 -20.11
CA LEU A 199 -4.76 -17.61 -19.43
C LEU A 199 -4.05 -18.37 -18.32
N THR A 200 -2.78 -18.74 -18.54
CA THR A 200 -1.96 -19.37 -17.50
C THR A 200 -1.78 -18.41 -16.33
N GLU A 201 -1.51 -17.13 -16.59
CA GLU A 201 -1.41 -16.09 -15.56
C GLU A 201 -2.74 -15.90 -14.82
N ILE A 202 -3.88 -15.77 -15.53
CA ILE A 202 -5.21 -15.66 -14.90
C ILE A 202 -5.52 -16.89 -14.05
N SER A 203 -5.23 -18.10 -14.55
CA SER A 203 -5.47 -19.35 -13.82
C SER A 203 -4.57 -19.48 -12.60
N GLN A 204 -3.29 -19.12 -12.70
CA GLN A 204 -2.36 -19.06 -11.57
C GLN A 204 -2.79 -18.00 -10.55
N ASN A 205 -3.25 -16.83 -10.99
CA ASN A 205 -3.78 -15.80 -10.09
C ASN A 205 -5.08 -16.24 -9.42
N ALA A 206 -5.96 -16.96 -10.11
CA ALA A 206 -7.16 -17.54 -9.51
C ALA A 206 -6.81 -18.66 -8.51
N ALA A 207 -5.88 -19.56 -8.83
CA ALA A 207 -5.54 -20.70 -7.99
C ALA A 207 -4.61 -20.35 -6.81
N SER A 208 -3.59 -19.51 -7.05
CA SER A 208 -2.57 -19.12 -6.07
C SER A 208 -2.85 -17.77 -5.41
N GLY A 209 -3.57 -16.86 -6.10
CA GLY A 209 -3.97 -15.58 -5.54
C GLY A 209 -5.16 -15.71 -4.58
N HIS A 210 -6.09 -16.65 -4.82
CA HIS A 210 -7.24 -16.84 -3.94
C HIS A 210 -6.88 -17.23 -2.49
N PRO A 211 -5.97 -18.21 -2.24
CA PRO A 211 -5.39 -18.47 -0.91
C PRO A 211 -4.51 -17.33 -0.37
N ARG A 212 -4.30 -16.27 -1.15
CA ARG A 212 -3.59 -15.06 -0.76
C ARG A 212 -4.57 -13.88 -0.59
N GLY A 213 -5.88 -14.13 -0.71
CA GLY A 213 -6.92 -13.10 -0.64
C GLY A 213 -6.88 -12.10 -1.82
N ILE A 214 -6.11 -12.39 -2.86
CA ILE A 214 -6.14 -11.68 -4.15
C ILE A 214 -7.26 -12.34 -4.97
N LEU A 215 -8.39 -11.64 -5.08
CA LEU A 215 -9.54 -12.16 -5.80
C LEU A 215 -9.35 -11.95 -7.30
N SER A 216 -9.62 -12.98 -8.09
CA SER A 216 -9.81 -12.83 -9.54
C SER A 216 -11.29 -12.97 -9.86
N ARG A 217 -11.79 -12.24 -10.85
CA ARG A 217 -13.19 -12.30 -11.26
C ARG A 217 -13.36 -12.26 -12.77
N LEU A 218 -14.45 -12.86 -13.21
CA LEU A 218 -14.99 -12.77 -14.55
C LEU A 218 -16.18 -11.81 -14.50
N VAL A 219 -16.20 -10.80 -15.37
CA VAL A 219 -17.33 -9.89 -15.56
C VAL A 219 -17.90 -10.09 -16.94
N ILE A 220 -19.14 -10.54 -17.00
CA ILE A 220 -19.83 -10.91 -18.24
C ILE A 220 -20.90 -9.86 -18.49
N PHE A 221 -20.91 -9.25 -19.68
CA PHE A 221 -21.85 -8.22 -20.06
C PHE A 221 -22.84 -8.74 -21.08
N ASP A 222 -24.09 -8.30 -20.95
CA ASP A 222 -25.10 -8.46 -21.98
C ASP A 222 -24.77 -7.63 -23.24
N THR A 223 -25.35 -8.01 -24.38
CA THR A 223 -25.38 -7.32 -25.68
C THR A 223 -25.71 -5.85 -25.59
N ASP A 224 -26.67 -5.47 -24.74
CA ASP A 224 -27.03 -4.07 -24.53
C ASP A 224 -26.08 -3.33 -23.57
N GLY A 225 -25.18 -4.04 -22.88
CA GLY A 225 -24.31 -3.49 -21.83
C GLY A 225 -25.06 -2.98 -20.59
N LYS A 226 -26.38 -3.21 -20.51
CA LYS A 226 -27.23 -2.78 -19.38
C LYS A 226 -27.11 -3.67 -18.17
N GLU A 227 -26.83 -4.96 -18.40
CA GLU A 227 -26.67 -5.95 -17.36
C GLU A 227 -25.26 -6.53 -17.39
N SER A 228 -24.74 -6.83 -16.21
CA SER A 228 -23.48 -7.53 -16.05
C SER A 228 -23.56 -8.51 -14.91
N GLN A 229 -22.86 -9.63 -15.02
CA GLN A 229 -22.68 -10.55 -13.91
C GLN A 229 -21.22 -10.72 -13.56
N VAL A 230 -20.98 -10.82 -12.27
CA VAL A 230 -19.67 -11.07 -11.69
C VAL A 230 -19.63 -12.51 -11.21
N ARG A 231 -18.54 -13.20 -11.55
CA ARG A 231 -18.21 -14.53 -11.03
C ARG A 231 -16.81 -14.49 -10.44
N LEU A 232 -16.67 -14.96 -9.21
CA LEU A 232 -15.36 -15.11 -8.58
C LEU A 232 -14.66 -16.35 -9.14
N LEU A 233 -13.36 -16.20 -9.38
CA LEU A 233 -12.48 -17.28 -9.81
C LEU A 233 -11.76 -17.81 -8.57
N THR A 234 -12.26 -18.90 -7.99
CA THR A 234 -11.80 -19.44 -6.69
C THR A 234 -10.89 -20.67 -6.82
N GLY A 235 -10.62 -21.12 -8.04
CA GLY A 235 -9.79 -22.29 -8.32
C GLY A 235 -9.13 -22.20 -9.67
N ALA A 236 -8.32 -23.21 -10.02
CA ALA A 236 -7.75 -23.30 -11.35
C ALA A 236 -8.87 -23.34 -12.38
N ILE A 237 -8.90 -22.36 -13.27
CA ILE A 237 -9.65 -22.49 -14.53
C ILE A 237 -8.93 -23.63 -15.27
N PRO A 238 -9.58 -24.78 -15.52
CA PRO A 238 -8.88 -25.95 -16.04
C PRO A 238 -8.19 -25.61 -17.36
N PRO A 239 -6.86 -25.80 -17.47
CA PRO A 239 -6.12 -25.56 -18.70
C PRO A 239 -6.39 -26.61 -19.80
N ALA A 240 -7.37 -27.50 -19.62
CA ALA A 240 -7.59 -28.64 -20.51
C ALA A 240 -7.99 -28.25 -21.94
N ASP A 241 -8.30 -26.98 -22.20
CA ASP A 241 -8.69 -26.50 -23.53
C ASP A 241 -8.02 -25.16 -23.91
N LEU A 242 -6.78 -24.93 -23.45
CA LEU A 242 -5.97 -23.74 -23.81
C LEU A 242 -5.78 -23.57 -25.33
N SER A 243 -5.86 -24.66 -26.10
CA SER A 243 -5.82 -24.62 -27.58
C SER A 243 -7.15 -24.25 -28.24
N SER A 244 -8.27 -24.29 -27.52
CA SER A 244 -9.60 -24.04 -28.08
C SER A 244 -10.23 -22.72 -27.64
N GLY A 245 -9.54 -21.96 -26.77
CA GLY A 245 -10.04 -20.65 -26.31
C GLY A 245 -11.29 -20.75 -25.42
N ILE A 246 -11.54 -21.91 -24.80
CA ILE A 246 -12.71 -22.14 -23.94
C ILE A 246 -12.37 -21.85 -22.48
N VAL A 247 -13.18 -21.00 -21.85
CA VAL A 247 -13.15 -20.74 -20.41
C VAL A 247 -14.41 -21.32 -19.79
N GLN A 248 -14.25 -22.31 -18.92
CA GLN A 248 -15.34 -23.11 -18.36
C GLN A 248 -15.23 -23.26 -16.83
N GLY A 249 -16.29 -23.78 -16.21
CA GLY A 249 -16.31 -24.11 -14.77
C GLY A 249 -17.02 -23.07 -13.91
N PHE A 250 -17.88 -22.24 -14.50
CA PHE A 250 -18.73 -21.30 -13.79
C PHE A 250 -20.14 -21.87 -13.60
N VAL A 251 -20.84 -21.49 -12.53
CA VAL A 251 -22.26 -21.81 -12.33
C VAL A 251 -23.10 -21.19 -13.44
N ASP A 252 -24.13 -21.92 -13.90
CA ASP A 252 -25.04 -21.56 -14.99
C ASP A 252 -25.27 -20.05 -15.14
N LEU A 253 -25.03 -19.53 -16.36
CA LEU A 253 -25.38 -18.18 -16.75
C LEU A 253 -26.90 -18.00 -16.64
N PRO A 254 -27.38 -17.04 -15.83
CA PRO A 254 -28.80 -16.73 -15.70
C PRO A 254 -29.41 -16.33 -17.04
N ASP A 255 -30.69 -16.65 -17.21
CA ASP A 255 -31.38 -16.53 -18.48
C ASP A 255 -31.39 -15.10 -19.06
N ASN A 256 -31.28 -14.07 -18.22
CA ASN A 256 -31.23 -12.66 -18.64
C ASN A 256 -29.92 -12.26 -19.35
N LEU A 257 -28.83 -13.03 -19.18
CA LEU A 257 -27.61 -12.86 -19.99
C LEU A 257 -27.61 -13.72 -21.25
N ARG A 258 -28.69 -14.46 -21.52
CA ARG A 258 -28.86 -15.25 -22.75
C ARG A 258 -29.70 -14.45 -23.73
N TYR A 259 -29.07 -13.76 -24.68
CA TYR A 259 -29.82 -13.33 -25.86
C TYR A 259 -30.07 -14.53 -26.76
N VAL A 260 -31.20 -15.23 -26.63
CA VAL A 260 -31.54 -16.33 -27.54
C VAL A 260 -31.68 -15.77 -28.96
N ASP A 261 -30.66 -15.95 -29.80
CA ASP A 261 -30.82 -15.74 -31.23
C ASP A 261 -31.79 -16.80 -31.79
N SER A 262 -32.30 -16.58 -33.00
CA SER A 262 -33.23 -17.50 -33.67
C SER A 262 -32.65 -18.92 -33.92
N VAL A 263 -31.39 -19.18 -33.57
CA VAL A 263 -30.67 -20.45 -33.70
C VAL A 263 -30.39 -21.10 -32.32
N GLY A 264 -30.77 -20.45 -31.21
CA GLY A 264 -30.68 -21.02 -29.86
C GLY A 264 -29.34 -20.81 -29.15
N THR A 265 -28.46 -19.96 -29.69
CA THR A 265 -27.14 -19.67 -29.08
C THR A 265 -27.14 -18.27 -28.50
N GLY A 266 -27.29 -18.17 -27.19
CA GLY A 266 -27.10 -16.92 -26.48
C GLY A 266 -25.66 -16.49 -26.58
N ILE A 267 -25.34 -15.36 -27.23
CA ILE A 267 -23.97 -14.83 -27.28
C ILE A 267 -23.86 -13.68 -26.29
N VAL A 268 -22.96 -13.82 -25.31
CA VAL A 268 -22.54 -12.71 -24.45
C VAL A 268 -21.67 -11.72 -25.21
N SER A 269 -21.86 -10.42 -24.97
CA SER A 269 -21.27 -9.37 -25.82
C SER A 269 -19.81 -9.10 -25.52
N LYS A 270 -19.47 -9.21 -24.25
CA LYS A 270 -18.18 -8.82 -23.73
C LYS A 270 -17.93 -9.54 -22.42
N VAL A 271 -16.70 -10.00 -22.28
CA VAL A 271 -16.21 -10.68 -21.09
C VAL A 271 -14.93 -9.99 -20.66
N ARG A 272 -14.81 -9.71 -19.36
CA ARG A 272 -13.61 -9.16 -18.73
C ARG A 272 -13.05 -10.10 -17.69
N PHE A 273 -11.75 -10.31 -17.73
CA PHE A 273 -11.01 -10.90 -16.63
C PHE A 273 -10.35 -9.78 -15.85
N GLU A 274 -10.63 -9.75 -14.56
CA GLU A 274 -10.15 -8.71 -13.66
C GLU A 274 -9.49 -9.36 -12.45
N ILE A 275 -8.34 -8.86 -12.06
CA ILE A 275 -7.70 -9.20 -10.79
C ILE A 275 -7.89 -8.06 -9.81
N GLN A 276 -8.19 -8.39 -8.57
CA GLN A 276 -8.29 -7.41 -7.51
C GLN A 276 -6.91 -6.83 -7.23
N GLU A 277 -6.76 -5.54 -7.48
CA GLU A 277 -5.55 -4.82 -7.11
C GLU A 277 -5.78 -4.27 -5.71
N GLN A 278 -5.08 -4.80 -4.70
CA GLN A 278 -5.16 -4.29 -3.34
C GLN A 278 -4.36 -2.99 -3.21
N ARG A 279 -4.89 -1.91 -3.79
CA ARG A 279 -4.20 -0.61 -3.84
C ARG A 279 -4.04 0.00 -2.46
N TYR A 280 -5.01 -0.18 -1.58
CA TYR A 280 -4.93 0.35 -0.22
C TYR A 280 -5.21 -0.76 0.78
N SER A 281 -4.32 -0.88 1.76
CA SER A 281 -4.48 -1.75 2.91
C SER A 281 -4.05 -1.03 4.17
N PHE A 282 -4.44 -1.54 5.33
CA PHE A 282 -3.97 -1.01 6.60
C PHE A 282 -3.51 -2.10 7.55
N LEU A 283 -2.70 -1.70 8.52
CA LEU A 283 -2.42 -2.48 9.73
C LEU A 283 -2.61 -1.59 10.96
N LEU A 284 -2.71 -2.21 12.12
CA LEU A 284 -2.73 -1.50 13.39
C LEU A 284 -1.41 -1.72 14.12
N SER A 285 -0.79 -0.67 14.64
CA SER A 285 0.28 -0.80 15.64
C SER A 285 -0.29 -0.49 17.02
N VAL A 286 -0.13 -1.43 17.95
CA VAL A 286 -0.72 -1.37 19.29
C VAL A 286 0.38 -1.27 20.35
N ARG A 287 0.16 -0.39 21.32
CA ARG A 287 1.04 -0.20 22.48
C ARG A 287 0.22 -0.12 23.77
N HIS A 288 0.29 -1.15 24.60
CA HIS A 288 -0.40 -1.24 25.89
C HIS A 288 0.36 -0.53 27.02
N GLN A 289 -0.36 0.33 27.73
CA GLN A 289 0.03 0.93 28.99
C GLN A 289 -0.25 -0.03 30.16
N PRO A 290 0.39 0.12 31.34
CA PRO A 290 0.10 -0.76 32.49
C PRO A 290 -1.34 -0.59 32.99
N THR A 291 -1.95 0.55 32.68
CA THR A 291 -3.25 1.03 33.15
C THR A 291 -4.43 0.49 32.33
N ARG A 292 -4.25 -0.61 31.56
CA ARG A 292 -5.28 -1.19 30.65
C ARG A 292 -5.75 -0.24 29.54
N VAL A 293 -4.86 0.65 29.12
CA VAL A 293 -5.08 1.55 28.00
C VAL A 293 -4.18 1.11 26.86
N ALA A 294 -4.71 0.99 25.64
CA ALA A 294 -3.91 0.74 24.46
C ALA A 294 -3.88 1.98 23.57
N ALA A 295 -2.68 2.44 23.23
CA ALA A 295 -2.49 3.42 22.17
C ALA A 295 -2.45 2.69 20.83
N VAL A 296 -3.30 3.09 19.89
CA VAL A 296 -3.43 2.44 18.58
C VAL A 296 -3.18 3.45 17.47
N ASP A 297 -2.32 3.08 16.52
CA ASP A 297 -2.21 3.80 15.25
C ASP A 297 -2.70 2.92 14.11
N VAL A 298 -3.49 3.53 13.21
CA VAL A 298 -3.87 2.95 11.92
C VAL A 298 -2.85 3.41 10.89
N VAL A 299 -2.19 2.45 10.25
CA VAL A 299 -1.15 2.70 9.24
C VAL A 299 -1.72 2.30 7.90
N VAL A 300 -1.89 3.26 7.00
CA VAL A 300 -2.44 2.99 5.66
C VAL A 300 -1.33 2.97 4.62
N PHE A 301 -1.33 1.91 3.82
CA PHE A 301 -0.37 1.69 2.73
C PHE A 301 -1.03 1.90 1.38
N PHE A 302 -0.21 2.25 0.39
CA PHE A 302 -0.57 2.22 -1.02
C PHE A 302 0.32 1.22 -1.76
N LYS A 303 -0.29 0.21 -2.40
CA LYS A 303 0.39 -0.90 -3.07
C LYS A 303 1.43 -1.54 -2.15
N ARG A 304 0.94 -2.02 -1.01
CA ARG A 304 1.78 -2.56 0.06
C ARG A 304 2.62 -3.74 -0.45
N ASP A 305 3.92 -3.67 -0.21
CA ASP A 305 4.82 -4.81 -0.46
C ASP A 305 4.90 -5.72 0.78
N PHE A 306 4.69 -7.02 0.53
CA PHE A 306 4.72 -8.10 1.52
C PHE A 306 5.99 -8.96 1.41
N SER A 307 6.88 -8.62 0.47
CA SER A 307 8.17 -9.28 0.36
C SER A 307 8.95 -9.10 1.66
N PRO A 308 9.75 -10.10 2.09
CA PRO A 308 10.62 -9.95 3.24
C PRO A 308 11.56 -8.75 3.12
N LEU A 309 11.96 -8.36 1.90
CA LEU A 309 12.80 -7.20 1.66
C LEU A 309 12.19 -5.90 2.23
N SER A 310 10.88 -5.72 2.08
CA SER A 310 10.17 -4.52 2.54
C SER A 310 9.97 -4.47 4.06
N GLU A 311 10.39 -5.50 4.79
CA GLU A 311 10.33 -5.57 6.25
C GLU A 311 11.70 -5.81 6.89
N VAL A 312 12.78 -5.62 6.12
CA VAL A 312 14.14 -5.70 6.67
C VAL A 312 14.34 -4.63 7.73
N VAL A 313 14.87 -5.04 8.88
CA VAL A 313 15.26 -4.12 9.93
C VAL A 313 16.67 -3.60 9.65
N HIS A 314 16.78 -2.29 9.62
CA HIS A 314 18.02 -1.55 9.45
C HIS A 314 18.53 -1.07 10.80
N SER A 315 19.83 -1.16 11.05
CA SER A 315 20.41 -0.71 12.31
C SER A 315 20.50 0.81 12.35
N VAL A 316 20.43 1.36 13.55
CA VAL A 316 20.42 2.81 13.78
C VAL A 316 21.47 3.20 14.81
N ASN A 317 22.12 4.35 14.60
CA ASN A 317 22.98 4.98 15.60
C ASN A 317 22.33 6.27 16.07
N ASN A 318 22.45 6.56 17.37
CA ASN A 318 21.86 7.73 18.01
C ASN A 318 20.34 7.84 17.79
N PHE A 319 19.62 6.70 17.82
CA PHE A 319 18.17 6.73 17.57
C PHE A 319 17.40 7.34 18.73
N VAL A 320 17.71 6.96 19.98
CA VAL A 320 17.17 7.64 21.17
C VAL A 320 18.34 8.34 21.83
N LYS A 321 18.39 9.66 21.70
CA LYS A 321 19.36 10.50 22.37
C LYS A 321 18.65 11.76 22.87
N TYR A 322 18.87 12.11 24.12
CA TYR A 322 18.52 13.44 24.60
C TYR A 322 19.77 14.33 24.56
N ASN A 323 19.55 15.61 24.32
CA ASN A 323 20.58 16.62 24.54
C ASN A 323 20.15 17.47 25.74
N PRO A 324 21.11 17.96 26.54
CA PRO A 324 20.82 18.93 27.59
C PRO A 324 20.01 20.10 27.04
N GLY A 325 19.05 20.57 27.83
CA GLY A 325 18.18 21.68 27.46
C GLY A 325 18.86 23.04 27.60
N ASP A 326 18.06 24.03 28.02
CA ASP A 326 18.49 25.42 28.15
C ASP A 326 19.50 25.60 29.30
N ASP A 327 19.42 24.78 30.35
CA ASP A 327 20.36 24.82 31.48
C ASP A 327 21.73 24.19 31.18
N GLY A 328 21.82 23.39 30.11
CA GLY A 328 23.03 22.69 29.69
C GLY A 328 23.43 21.50 30.57
N SER A 329 22.61 21.16 31.57
CA SER A 329 22.77 20.01 32.46
C SER A 329 22.01 18.80 31.92
N PRO A 330 22.57 17.59 31.95
CA PRO A 330 21.78 16.36 31.86
C PRO A 330 20.79 16.24 33.02
N GLY A 331 19.53 15.94 32.74
CA GLY A 331 18.54 15.71 33.79
C GLY A 331 18.06 16.99 34.45
N VAL A 332 17.61 16.89 35.70
CA VAL A 332 17.20 18.07 36.47
C VAL A 332 18.44 18.71 37.08
N HIS A 333 18.69 19.99 36.75
CA HIS A 333 19.86 20.73 37.23
C HIS A 333 20.15 20.54 38.74
N ASP A 334 21.39 20.17 39.07
CA ASP A 334 21.88 19.95 40.43
C ASP A 334 21.15 18.82 41.21
N VAL A 335 20.44 17.92 40.53
CA VAL A 335 19.79 16.74 41.11
C VAL A 335 20.52 15.47 40.68
N ASP A 336 20.66 14.52 41.62
CA ASP A 336 21.12 13.16 41.32
C ASP A 336 19.87 12.31 41.06
N ASP A 337 19.39 12.34 39.81
CA ASP A 337 18.14 11.75 39.38
C ASP A 337 18.20 10.22 39.40
N ASN A 338 19.37 9.66 39.08
CA ASN A 338 19.59 8.22 38.99
C ASN A 338 20.10 7.58 40.30
N GLN A 339 20.40 8.39 41.31
CA GLN A 339 20.91 8.03 42.65
C GLN A 339 22.24 7.27 42.63
N ASP A 340 23.11 7.56 41.66
CA ASP A 340 24.44 6.97 41.58
C ASP A 340 25.53 7.75 42.34
N GLY A 341 25.15 8.88 42.94
CA GLY A 341 26.03 9.76 43.71
C GLY A 341 26.71 10.84 42.88
N THR A 342 26.44 10.91 41.58
CA THR A 342 26.84 12.02 40.71
C THR A 342 25.61 12.81 40.27
N LYS A 343 25.78 14.13 40.12
CA LYS A 343 24.73 15.03 39.63
C LYS A 343 25.09 15.48 38.23
N ASP A 344 24.09 15.74 37.41
CA ASP A 344 24.19 16.27 36.05
C ASP A 344 25.08 15.40 35.14
N ASP A 345 25.02 14.07 35.30
CA ASP A 345 25.83 13.13 34.52
C ASP A 345 25.07 12.62 33.28
N PRO A 346 25.74 12.14 32.20
CA PRO A 346 25.05 11.68 31.00
C PRO A 346 24.01 10.56 31.20
N GLY A 347 24.05 9.83 32.32
CA GLY A 347 23.03 8.87 32.75
C GLY A 347 21.70 9.52 33.15
N GLU A 348 21.68 10.83 33.31
CA GLU A 348 20.52 11.65 33.70
C GLU A 348 19.81 12.33 32.52
N LEU A 349 20.25 12.05 31.29
CA LEU A 349 19.59 12.56 30.11
C LEU A 349 18.17 12.00 29.93
N GLY A 350 17.19 12.91 29.83
CA GLY A 350 15.78 12.62 29.55
C GLY A 350 14.96 12.26 30.80
N TRP A 351 15.41 12.65 31.98
CA TRP A 351 14.67 12.41 33.22
C TRP A 351 13.36 13.19 33.30
N THR A 352 12.40 12.65 34.05
CA THR A 352 11.08 13.28 34.14
C THR A 352 11.17 14.58 34.92
N GLY A 353 10.93 15.70 34.25
CA GLY A 353 11.02 17.04 34.83
C GLY A 353 12.24 17.83 34.40
N SER A 354 13.17 17.21 33.65
CA SER A 354 14.26 17.94 32.99
C SER A 354 13.77 18.75 31.78
N ASP A 355 14.59 19.70 31.34
CA ASP A 355 14.41 20.45 30.10
C ASP A 355 15.11 19.78 28.90
N ASP A 356 15.63 18.56 29.09
CA ASP A 356 16.33 17.78 28.06
C ASP A 356 15.47 17.59 26.80
N GLU A 357 16.06 17.90 25.65
CA GLU A 357 15.37 17.79 24.37
C GLU A 357 15.61 16.42 23.71
N PRO A 358 14.54 15.66 23.39
CA PRO A 358 14.68 14.44 22.60
C PRO A 358 15.13 14.76 21.17
N ASN A 359 16.06 13.97 20.65
CA ASN A 359 16.51 14.12 19.28
C ASN A 359 15.42 13.72 18.26
N SER A 360 15.51 14.33 17.08
CA SER A 360 14.73 13.96 15.89
C SER A 360 15.63 13.50 14.74
N GLU A 361 16.94 13.45 14.95
CA GLU A 361 17.93 13.08 13.95
C GLU A 361 18.77 11.89 14.41
N PHE A 362 18.97 10.93 13.51
CA PHE A 362 19.74 9.71 13.75
C PHE A 362 20.42 9.23 12.47
N VAL A 363 21.37 8.30 12.60
CA VAL A 363 22.02 7.67 11.45
C VAL A 363 21.41 6.30 11.21
N LEU A 364 20.87 6.09 10.01
CA LEU A 364 20.34 4.82 9.52
C LEU A 364 21.43 4.08 8.74
N ASN A 365 21.86 2.92 9.24
CA ASN A 365 22.80 2.07 8.53
C ASN A 365 22.04 1.00 7.75
N TYR A 366 22.35 0.86 6.45
CA TYR A 366 21.66 -0.10 5.60
C TYR A 366 22.09 -1.52 5.95
N ASN A 367 21.12 -2.45 5.95
CA ASN A 367 21.39 -3.80 6.39
C ASN A 367 22.09 -4.55 5.24
N ASN A 368 23.38 -4.79 5.40
CA ASN A 368 24.19 -5.46 4.38
C ASN A 368 23.99 -6.98 4.35
N LYS A 369 23.28 -7.55 5.31
CA LYS A 369 23.11 -9.00 5.44
C LYS A 369 22.16 -9.60 4.40
N ILE A 370 21.37 -8.76 3.72
CA ILE A 370 20.41 -9.18 2.69
C ILE A 370 21.04 -9.78 1.43
N THR A 371 22.36 -9.64 1.26
CA THR A 371 23.08 -10.23 0.13
C THR A 371 23.35 -11.72 0.30
N GLY A 372 23.16 -12.26 1.51
CA GLY A 372 23.27 -13.69 1.81
C GLY A 372 21.93 -14.42 1.70
N ALA A 373 21.98 -15.75 1.78
CA ALA A 373 20.77 -16.56 1.87
C ALA A 373 19.95 -16.16 3.11
N PRO A 374 18.60 -16.17 3.04
CA PRO A 374 17.77 -16.64 1.94
C PRO A 374 17.43 -15.58 0.89
N LEU A 375 17.70 -14.29 1.15
CA LEU A 375 17.25 -13.20 0.26
C LEU A 375 18.15 -13.06 -0.98
N ASN A 376 19.46 -13.33 -0.87
CA ASN A 376 20.44 -13.34 -1.97
C ASN A 376 20.33 -12.13 -2.91
N LEU A 377 20.12 -10.94 -2.34
CA LEU A 377 19.87 -9.73 -3.12
C LEU A 377 21.17 -9.10 -3.63
N SER A 378 21.06 -8.37 -4.74
CA SER A 378 22.17 -7.57 -5.27
C SER A 378 22.54 -6.44 -4.30
N ALA A 379 23.79 -5.98 -4.37
CA ALA A 379 24.26 -4.83 -3.59
C ALA A 379 23.48 -3.53 -3.92
N ASP A 380 22.87 -3.43 -5.09
CA ASP A 380 22.03 -2.28 -5.45
C ASP A 380 20.71 -2.26 -4.67
N ASN A 381 20.23 -3.43 -4.23
CA ASN A 381 19.02 -3.59 -3.41
C ASN A 381 19.28 -3.40 -1.91
N LEU A 382 20.53 -3.11 -1.51
CA LEU A 382 20.86 -2.78 -0.11
C LEU A 382 20.11 -1.56 0.40
N ARG A 383 19.84 -0.64 -0.53
CA ARG A 383 19.36 0.69 -0.24
C ARG A 383 17.85 0.66 0.03
N PRO A 384 17.38 0.97 1.24
CA PRO A 384 15.95 1.17 1.47
C PRO A 384 15.45 2.38 0.69
N ALA A 385 14.20 2.32 0.24
CA ALA A 385 13.56 3.41 -0.50
C ALA A 385 13.25 4.62 0.41
N LEU A 386 14.26 5.42 0.77
CA LEU A 386 14.05 6.63 1.55
C LEU A 386 13.33 7.71 0.72
N LYS A 387 12.32 8.32 1.32
CA LYS A 387 11.51 9.36 0.68
C LYS A 387 11.09 10.41 1.70
N ARG A 388 11.22 11.69 1.33
CA ARG A 388 10.68 12.79 2.13
C ARG A 388 9.16 12.66 2.25
N GLY A 389 8.67 12.71 3.48
CA GLY A 389 7.27 12.47 3.84
C GLY A 389 6.87 11.00 3.89
N GLY A 390 7.80 10.06 3.61
CA GLY A 390 7.63 8.63 3.88
C GLY A 390 7.80 8.33 5.38
N TYR A 391 7.69 7.06 5.76
CA TYR A 391 7.66 6.66 7.16
C TYR A 391 8.74 5.64 7.51
N ILE A 392 9.15 5.67 8.77
CA ILE A 392 9.93 4.61 9.40
C ILE A 392 9.12 4.02 10.56
N PHE A 393 9.31 2.73 10.79
CA PHE A 393 8.75 2.00 11.91
C PHE A 393 9.87 1.62 12.88
N ASP A 394 9.71 2.03 14.13
CA ASP A 394 10.56 1.58 15.23
C ASP A 394 10.17 0.16 15.62
N ALA A 395 11.05 -0.79 15.25
CA ALA A 395 10.83 -2.22 15.44
C ALA A 395 10.87 -2.67 16.90
N LYS A 396 11.24 -1.78 17.84
CA LYS A 396 11.28 -2.03 19.28
C LYS A 396 10.06 -1.45 19.99
N ASN A 397 9.65 -0.23 19.60
CA ASN A 397 8.56 0.49 20.28
C ASN A 397 7.21 0.41 19.57
N ALA A 398 7.15 -0.24 18.40
CA ALA A 398 5.96 -0.28 17.55
C ALA A 398 5.43 1.12 17.22
N ARG A 399 6.31 2.10 17.00
CA ARG A 399 5.96 3.50 16.71
C ARG A 399 6.34 3.87 15.28
N TRP A 400 5.56 4.76 14.70
CA TRP A 400 5.81 5.27 13.36
C TRP A 400 6.27 6.72 13.42
N TYR A 401 7.25 7.04 12.59
CA TYR A 401 7.78 8.39 12.45
C TYR A 401 7.83 8.79 10.98
N ARG A 402 7.50 10.05 10.69
CA ARG A 402 7.55 10.59 9.34
C ARG A 402 8.91 11.22 9.07
N ILE A 403 9.48 10.92 7.91
CA ILE A 403 10.77 11.43 7.47
C ILE A 403 10.61 12.87 6.97
N ARG A 404 11.21 13.83 7.67
CA ARG A 404 11.25 15.24 7.25
C ARG A 404 12.28 15.47 6.15
N LYS A 405 13.47 14.91 6.36
CA LYS A 405 14.65 15.07 5.51
C LYS A 405 15.55 13.84 5.69
N PHE A 406 16.31 13.52 4.67
CA PHE A 406 17.42 12.58 4.79
C PHE A 406 18.59 13.05 3.91
N VAL A 407 19.80 12.69 4.30
CA VAL A 407 21.03 12.90 3.55
C VAL A 407 21.77 11.57 3.50
N GLU A 408 21.91 11.01 2.31
CA GLU A 408 22.67 9.78 2.11
C GLU A 408 24.15 10.06 2.02
N ASP A 409 24.96 9.12 2.51
CA ASP A 409 26.38 9.15 2.27
C ASP A 409 26.73 8.84 0.81
N SER A 410 27.90 9.31 0.39
CA SER A 410 28.53 9.06 -0.91
C SER A 410 28.63 7.57 -1.25
N SER A 411 28.89 6.71 -0.26
CA SER A 411 28.96 5.25 -0.43
C SER A 411 27.59 4.57 -0.47
N LYS A 412 26.50 5.29 -0.17
CA LYS A 412 25.13 4.77 -0.06
C LYS A 412 24.99 3.56 0.87
N THR A 413 25.80 3.52 1.94
CA THR A 413 25.71 2.49 2.98
C THR A 413 24.94 2.94 4.22
N PHE A 414 24.79 4.26 4.39
CA PHE A 414 24.00 4.86 5.46
C PHE A 414 23.37 6.18 5.03
N ALA A 415 22.42 6.66 5.83
CA ALA A 415 21.80 7.97 5.69
C ALA A 415 21.62 8.64 7.05
N THR A 416 21.83 9.95 7.11
CA THR A 416 21.37 10.77 8.24
C THR A 416 19.92 11.12 8.00
N VAL A 417 19.03 10.75 8.93
CA VAL A 417 17.58 10.90 8.79
C VAL A 417 17.08 11.85 9.87
N THR A 418 16.35 12.89 9.46
CA THR A 418 15.66 13.83 10.36
C THR A 418 14.16 13.57 10.28
N LEU A 419 13.50 13.43 11.42
CA LEU A 419 12.08 13.14 11.57
C LEU A 419 11.25 14.40 11.79
N ASP A 420 9.95 14.33 11.50
CA ASP A 420 9.01 15.44 11.73
C ASP A 420 8.68 15.64 13.21
N GLN A 421 8.90 14.61 14.04
CA GLN A 421 8.65 14.64 15.48
C GLN A 421 9.85 14.02 16.23
N PRO A 422 10.11 14.41 17.49
CA PRO A 422 11.13 13.78 18.30
C PRO A 422 10.85 12.29 18.53
N ILE A 423 11.92 11.53 18.76
CA ILE A 423 11.85 10.09 18.96
C ILE A 423 11.38 9.83 20.39
N ALA A 424 10.20 9.23 20.52
CA ALA A 424 9.58 9.00 21.81
C ALA A 424 10.11 7.69 22.42
N GLN A 425 10.76 7.79 23.59
CA GLN A 425 11.15 6.65 24.40
C GLN A 425 9.91 5.88 24.91
N ASP A 426 10.05 4.57 25.13
CA ASP A 426 9.10 3.82 25.95
C ASP A 426 9.39 4.08 27.43
N LEU A 427 8.36 4.53 28.15
CA LEU A 427 8.35 4.97 29.55
C LEU A 427 8.74 3.89 30.58
N ARG A 428 9.28 2.73 30.19
CA ARG A 428 9.41 1.57 31.09
C ARG A 428 10.69 0.73 31.01
N ASN A 429 11.80 1.23 30.46
CA ASN A 429 13.11 0.62 30.74
C ASN A 429 14.10 1.66 31.26
N SER A 430 14.24 1.62 32.59
CA SER A 430 15.42 1.92 33.38
C SER A 430 16.74 1.56 32.67
N SER A 431 17.68 2.49 32.76
CA SER A 431 19.14 2.29 32.75
C SER A 431 19.75 1.32 31.73
N GLY A 432 20.39 1.89 30.70
CA GLY A 432 21.74 1.48 30.28
C GLY A 432 21.94 0.14 29.54
N GLY A 433 20.91 -0.57 29.10
CA GLY A 433 21.07 -1.84 28.38
C GLY A 433 21.22 -1.68 26.85
N THR A 434 22.46 -1.72 26.34
CA THR A 434 22.83 -1.60 24.90
C THR A 434 22.67 -2.90 24.08
N SER A 435 21.98 -3.93 24.57
CA SER A 435 21.97 -5.23 23.90
C SER A 435 20.75 -5.48 23.03
N ASN A 436 20.99 -5.37 21.71
CA ASN A 436 20.44 -6.20 20.64
C ASN A 436 18.93 -6.12 20.38
N ALA A 437 18.50 -5.00 19.77
CA ALA A 437 17.66 -4.96 18.56
C ALA A 437 17.20 -3.52 18.21
N ASP A 438 18.12 -2.56 18.23
CA ASP A 438 17.79 -1.17 17.90
C ASP A 438 17.82 -1.00 16.38
N GLY A 439 16.64 -0.94 15.78
CA GLY A 439 16.53 -0.81 14.34
C GLY A 439 15.16 -0.34 13.89
N VAL A 440 15.13 0.11 12.64
CA VAL A 440 13.92 0.64 12.02
C VAL A 440 13.64 -0.06 10.70
N ILE A 441 12.36 -0.18 10.36
CA ILE A 441 11.92 -0.61 9.04
C ILE A 441 11.56 0.64 8.25
N VAL A 442 12.07 0.78 7.03
CA VAL A 442 11.75 1.90 6.15
C VAL A 442 10.57 1.51 5.27
N ARG A 443 9.48 2.28 5.31
CA ARG A 443 8.27 2.04 4.50
C ARG A 443 7.90 3.29 3.70
N SER A 444 8.23 3.26 2.41
CA SER A 444 7.92 4.34 1.47
C SER A 444 6.50 4.28 0.89
N ASP A 445 5.86 3.12 1.05
CA ASP A 445 4.51 2.78 0.62
C ASP A 445 3.44 3.20 1.64
N VAL A 446 3.82 3.60 2.85
CA VAL A 446 2.90 4.22 3.82
C VAL A 446 2.46 5.58 3.30
N VAL A 447 1.14 5.75 3.16
CA VAL A 447 0.51 7.01 2.76
C VAL A 447 0.41 7.93 3.97
N GLN A 448 -0.14 7.41 5.07
CA GLN A 448 -0.42 8.17 6.27
C GLN A 448 -0.55 7.24 7.48
N VAL A 449 -0.13 7.75 8.64
CA VAL A 449 -0.38 7.13 9.95
C VAL A 449 -1.37 8.00 10.71
N TYR A 450 -2.40 7.38 11.27
CA TYR A 450 -3.44 8.03 12.06
C TYR A 450 -3.40 7.48 13.48
N ALA A 451 -3.07 8.33 14.45
CA ALA A 451 -3.23 7.99 15.86
C ALA A 451 -4.72 8.01 16.21
N LEU A 452 -5.26 6.88 16.66
CA LEU A 452 -6.64 6.79 17.18
C LEU A 452 -6.73 7.15 18.66
N GLY A 453 -5.59 7.45 19.29
CA GLY A 453 -5.50 7.76 20.70
C GLY A 453 -5.57 6.51 21.57
N ASN A 454 -6.03 6.72 22.80
CA ASN A 454 -6.08 5.71 23.84
C ASN A 454 -7.44 5.01 23.82
N LYS A 455 -7.42 3.70 23.60
CA LYS A 455 -8.61 2.83 23.67
C LYS A 455 -8.59 2.09 25.01
N LEU A 456 -9.73 2.15 25.70
CA LEU A 456 -9.91 1.48 26.99
C LEU A 456 -10.24 0.02 26.76
N ASP A 457 -9.67 -0.81 27.62
CA ASP A 457 -10.09 -2.19 27.80
C ASP A 457 -11.53 -2.22 28.31
N PRO A 458 -12.49 -2.86 27.60
CA PRO A 458 -13.85 -2.97 28.10
C PRO A 458 -13.82 -3.74 29.42
N THR A 459 -14.60 -3.24 30.38
CA THR A 459 -14.71 -3.87 31.69
C THR A 459 -15.25 -5.29 31.52
N PRO A 460 -14.65 -6.30 32.21
CA PRO A 460 -15.00 -7.70 32.05
C PRO A 460 -16.45 -8.02 32.39
#